data_AF-A0A7C9VFJ1-F1
#
_entry.id   AF-A0A7C9VFJ1-F1
#
_cell.length_a   1.000
_cell.length_b   1.000
_cell.length_c   1.000
_cell.angle_alpha   90.00
_cell.angle_beta   90.00
_cell.angle_gamma   90.00
#
_symmetry.space_group_name_H-M   'P 1'
#
loop_
_entity.id
_entity.type
_entity.pdbx_description
1 polymer ?
#
loop_
_entity_poly.entity_id
_entity_poly.type
_entity_poly.pdbx_seq_one_letter_code
_entity_poly.pdbx_strand_id
1 'polypeptide(L)'
;MKNIKLKDIIGPLKTAINTALPLVMAPPLHQARNALMFEFPYAIDVIDFVLADLIGRATVHLRPLLLVGDPGGGKSRFARRLGEVLGVSVWREDASRSDGAVFGGTDRRWYSAEPCHPFLAIGQGKHANPMVLLDELEKAGTRSDYGRLWDCLLGFLEPETNCRYPDPALQVTLDLSQVSYIATANSLDPLPSPIRDRFRVITFPKPAAGDLDALLPAVIADLGRERGLDHRWVIPLDGVERSAVAAHWRDGSVRRLRRLVEAILRERDLRAARN
;
A
#
# COMPACT_ATOMS: atom_id res chain seq x y z
N MET A 1 26.19 -27.99 -0.28
CA MET A 1 26.24 -27.03 -1.40
C MET A 1 25.94 -25.64 -0.84
N LYS A 2 26.81 -24.64 -1.04
CA LYS A 2 26.54 -23.26 -0.57
C LYS A 2 25.35 -22.72 -1.36
N ASN A 3 24.36 -22.16 -0.66
CA ASN A 3 23.15 -21.59 -1.26
C ASN A 3 23.52 -20.33 -2.06
N ILE A 4 23.75 -20.47 -3.37
CA ILE A 4 24.21 -19.38 -4.26
C ILE A 4 23.16 -18.25 -4.28
N LYS A 5 21.87 -18.60 -4.33
CA LYS A 5 20.75 -17.63 -4.30
C LYS A 5 20.72 -16.76 -3.04
N LEU A 6 20.96 -17.35 -1.86
CA LEU A 6 20.98 -16.57 -0.62
C LEU A 6 22.11 -15.54 -0.62
N LYS A 7 23.27 -15.83 -1.23
CA LYS A 7 24.35 -14.84 -1.37
C LYS A 7 23.99 -13.71 -2.31
N ASP A 8 23.25 -13.99 -3.39
CA ASP A 8 22.81 -12.98 -4.35
C ASP A 8 21.73 -12.07 -3.74
N ILE A 9 20.82 -12.62 -2.93
CA ILE A 9 19.81 -11.87 -2.16
C ILE A 9 20.48 -11.06 -1.03
N ILE A 10 21.42 -11.66 -0.30
CA ILE A 10 22.13 -10.98 0.80
C ILE A 10 23.11 -9.92 0.28
N GLY A 11 23.65 -10.06 -0.94
CA GLY A 11 24.65 -9.14 -1.51
C GLY A 11 24.25 -7.66 -1.39
N PRO A 12 23.08 -7.26 -1.92
CA PRO A 12 22.52 -5.92 -1.74
C PRO A 12 22.20 -5.57 -0.27
N LEU A 13 21.77 -6.57 0.52
CA LEU A 13 21.35 -6.41 1.92
C LEU A 13 22.53 -6.31 2.92
N LYS A 14 23.77 -6.60 2.50
CA LYS A 14 24.96 -6.49 3.37
C LYS A 14 25.16 -5.10 3.96
N THR A 15 24.69 -4.06 3.26
CA THR A 15 24.72 -2.67 3.74
C THR A 15 23.70 -2.40 4.85
N ALA A 16 22.68 -3.24 5.01
CA ALA A 16 21.66 -3.15 6.05
C ALA A 16 22.02 -3.97 7.30
N ILE A 17 22.75 -5.08 7.14
CA ILE A 17 23.13 -5.95 8.26
C ILE A 17 24.19 -5.25 9.13
N ASN A 18 23.95 -5.17 10.45
CA ASN A 18 24.81 -4.50 11.44
C ASN A 18 25.08 -3.00 11.17
N THR A 19 24.22 -2.34 10.40
CA THR A 19 24.32 -0.91 10.11
C THR A 19 23.05 -0.21 10.58
N ALA A 20 23.19 0.90 11.31
CA ALA A 20 22.04 1.73 11.65
C ALA A 20 21.54 2.42 10.37
N LEU A 21 20.39 1.99 9.87
CA LEU A 21 19.75 2.62 8.72
C LEU A 21 18.99 3.87 9.15
N PRO A 22 18.93 4.90 8.29
CA PRO A 22 18.18 6.11 8.60
C PRO A 22 16.68 5.82 8.73
N LEU A 23 15.99 6.69 9.45
CA LEU A 23 14.53 6.74 9.49
C LEU A 23 14.05 7.89 8.62
N VAL A 24 13.03 7.65 7.81
CA VAL A 24 12.33 8.69 7.07
C VAL A 24 11.63 9.62 8.05
N MET A 25 11.92 10.92 7.93
CA MET A 25 11.33 11.98 8.75
C MET A 25 9.88 12.21 8.36
N ALA A 26 9.03 12.53 9.33
CA ALA A 26 7.64 12.87 9.06
C ALA A 26 7.60 14.17 8.21
N PRO A 27 6.94 14.16 7.04
CA PRO A 27 6.80 15.37 6.24
C PRO A 27 5.85 16.36 6.93
N PRO A 28 5.79 17.62 6.48
CA PRO A 28 4.79 18.56 6.96
C PRO A 28 3.37 18.00 6.75
N LEU A 29 2.67 17.67 7.84
CA LEU A 29 1.41 16.92 7.78
C LEU A 29 0.33 17.63 6.97
N HIS A 30 0.33 18.97 6.94
CA HIS A 30 -0.59 19.74 6.11
C HIS A 30 -0.37 19.50 4.60
N GLN A 31 0.87 19.33 4.15
CA GLN A 31 1.19 19.03 2.74
C GLN A 31 0.76 17.60 2.40
N ALA A 32 1.07 16.65 3.28
CA ALA A 32 0.65 15.26 3.11
C ALA A 32 -0.87 15.13 3.05
N ARG A 33 -1.57 15.81 3.97
CA ARG A 33 -3.03 15.91 4.00
C ARG A 33 -3.58 16.48 2.70
N ASN A 34 -3.07 17.62 2.23
CA ASN A 34 -3.55 18.26 1.00
C ASN A 34 -3.34 17.37 -0.24
N ALA A 35 -2.20 16.70 -0.34
CA ALA A 35 -1.93 15.78 -1.44
C ALA A 35 -2.91 14.60 -1.44
N LEU A 36 -3.16 14.00 -0.28
CA LEU A 36 -4.12 12.90 -0.16
C LEU A 36 -5.56 13.36 -0.37
N MET A 37 -5.96 14.54 0.11
CA MET A 37 -7.31 15.08 -0.10
C MET A 37 -7.59 15.37 -1.57
N PHE A 38 -6.59 15.86 -2.30
CA PHE A 38 -6.73 16.07 -3.74
C PHE A 38 -7.04 14.74 -4.47
N GLU A 39 -6.39 13.65 -4.07
CA GLU A 39 -6.55 12.34 -4.71
C GLU A 39 -7.72 11.51 -4.18
N PHE A 40 -8.14 11.75 -2.94
CA PHE A 40 -9.17 10.99 -2.21
C PHE A 40 -10.13 11.94 -1.46
N PRO A 41 -10.84 12.84 -2.16
CA PRO A 41 -11.69 13.86 -1.54
C PRO A 41 -12.87 13.27 -0.73
N TYR A 42 -13.25 12.03 -1.00
CA TYR A 42 -14.31 11.29 -0.32
C TYR A 42 -13.83 10.56 0.95
N ALA A 43 -12.52 10.56 1.25
CA ALA A 43 -11.91 9.79 2.33
C ALA A 43 -11.19 10.67 3.37
N ILE A 44 -11.67 11.90 3.58
CA ILE A 44 -11.06 12.89 4.49
C ILE A 44 -10.93 12.33 5.91
N ASP A 45 -11.97 11.69 6.44
CA ASP A 45 -11.94 11.12 7.79
C ASP A 45 -10.88 10.03 7.93
N VAL A 46 -10.65 9.23 6.87
CA VAL A 46 -9.59 8.22 6.84
C VAL A 46 -8.21 8.88 6.80
N ILE A 47 -8.04 9.93 5.98
CA ILE A 47 -6.79 10.69 5.91
C ILE A 47 -6.44 11.23 7.30
N ASP A 48 -7.39 11.89 7.95
CA ASP A 48 -7.17 12.53 9.25
C ASP A 48 -6.91 11.49 10.34
N PHE A 49 -7.64 10.36 10.34
CA PHE A 49 -7.41 9.26 11.29
C PHE A 49 -6.02 8.63 11.18
N VAL A 50 -5.48 8.53 9.96
CA VAL A 50 -4.16 7.92 9.72
C VAL A 50 -3.04 8.92 10.02
N LEU A 51 -3.17 10.17 9.57
CA LEU A 51 -2.18 11.21 9.84
C LEU A 51 -2.10 11.60 11.32
N ALA A 52 -3.16 11.35 12.10
CA ALA A 52 -3.15 11.53 13.54
C ALA A 52 -2.03 10.74 14.25
N ASP A 53 -1.60 9.59 13.70
CA ASP A 53 -0.49 8.81 14.26
C ASP A 53 0.86 9.53 14.20
N LEU A 54 1.00 10.51 13.29
CA LEU A 54 2.25 11.24 13.04
C LEU A 54 2.30 12.57 13.79
N ILE A 55 1.23 12.99 14.46
CA ILE A 55 1.21 14.24 15.23
C ILE A 55 2.24 14.17 16.35
N GLY A 56 3.16 15.14 16.36
CA GLY A 56 4.24 15.21 17.36
C GLY A 56 5.37 14.19 17.16
N ARG A 57 5.36 13.42 16.06
CA ARG A 57 6.46 12.48 15.74
C ARG A 57 7.48 13.11 14.82
N ALA A 58 8.75 12.83 15.08
CA ALA A 58 9.86 13.24 14.21
C ALA A 58 9.97 12.34 12.97
N THR A 59 9.71 11.04 13.11
CA THR A 59 9.85 10.03 12.05
C THR A 59 8.50 9.43 11.66
N VAL A 60 8.41 8.92 10.43
CA VAL A 60 7.22 8.20 9.97
C VAL A 60 7.14 6.85 10.66
N HIS A 61 6.09 6.63 11.43
CA HIS A 61 5.73 5.31 11.93
C HIS A 61 4.22 5.29 12.14
N LEU A 62 3.51 4.47 11.36
CA LEU A 62 2.07 4.29 11.44
C LEU A 62 1.76 3.04 12.26
N ARG A 63 0.76 3.14 13.14
CA ARG A 63 0.28 1.96 13.86
C ARG A 63 -0.40 1.01 12.87
N PRO A 64 -0.40 -0.31 13.15
CA PRO A 64 -1.12 -1.27 12.31
C PRO A 64 -2.54 -0.82 11.96
N LEU A 65 -2.82 -0.69 10.66
CA LEU A 65 -4.10 -0.20 10.15
C LEU A 65 -4.73 -1.23 9.21
N LEU A 66 -6.03 -1.47 9.35
CA LEU A 66 -6.81 -2.26 8.41
C LEU A 66 -7.91 -1.39 7.78
N LEU A 67 -7.80 -1.19 6.47
CA LEU A 67 -8.78 -0.49 5.64
C LEU A 67 -9.84 -1.46 5.16
N VAL A 68 -11.09 -1.30 5.63
CA VAL A 68 -12.20 -2.20 5.28
C VAL A 68 -13.24 -1.46 4.45
N GLY A 69 -13.69 -2.01 3.34
CA GLY A 69 -14.80 -1.42 2.59
C GLY A 69 -15.02 -2.08 1.26
N ASP A 70 -15.98 -1.59 0.48
CA ASP A 70 -16.35 -2.22 -0.78
C ASP A 70 -15.22 -2.24 -1.82
N PRO A 71 -15.25 -3.22 -2.74
CA PRO A 71 -14.35 -3.20 -3.89
C PRO A 71 -14.58 -1.96 -4.76
N GLY A 72 -13.49 -1.41 -5.29
CA GLY A 72 -13.53 -0.21 -6.14
C GLY A 72 -13.54 1.12 -5.39
N GLY A 73 -13.51 1.12 -4.06
CA GLY A 73 -13.35 2.34 -3.25
C GLY A 73 -11.93 2.93 -3.27
N GLY A 74 -10.91 2.19 -3.73
CA GLY A 74 -9.55 2.71 -3.87
C GLY A 74 -8.61 2.46 -2.68
N LYS A 75 -8.96 1.56 -1.76
CA LYS A 75 -8.19 1.19 -0.55
C LYS A 75 -6.70 0.94 -0.82
N SER A 76 -6.38 0.05 -1.76
CA SER A 76 -4.99 -0.31 -2.08
C SER A 76 -4.24 0.85 -2.75
N ARG A 77 -4.94 1.66 -3.56
CA ARG A 77 -4.39 2.89 -4.15
C ARG A 77 -4.08 3.91 -3.05
N PHE A 78 -4.98 4.09 -2.10
CA PHE A 78 -4.81 4.97 -0.94
C PHE A 78 -3.61 4.56 -0.10
N ALA A 79 -3.53 3.29 0.31
CA ALA A 79 -2.42 2.81 1.13
C ALA A 79 -1.07 3.01 0.42
N ARG A 80 -0.98 2.71 -0.88
CA ARG A 80 0.23 2.98 -1.67
C ARG A 80 0.57 4.47 -1.70
N ARG A 81 -0.40 5.33 -2.02
CA ARG A 81 -0.20 6.78 -2.11
C ARG A 81 0.17 7.39 -0.76
N LEU A 82 -0.37 6.88 0.34
CA LEU A 82 0.01 7.27 1.69
C LEU A 82 1.51 7.09 1.92
N GLY A 83 2.06 5.90 1.62
CA GLY A 83 3.50 5.67 1.76
C GLY A 83 4.35 6.58 0.86
N GLU A 84 3.94 6.75 -0.41
CA GLU A 84 4.61 7.63 -1.37
C GLU A 84 4.60 9.11 -0.92
N VAL A 85 3.48 9.60 -0.39
CA VAL A 85 3.34 10.96 0.15
C VAL A 85 4.14 11.15 1.44
N LEU A 86 4.23 10.11 2.27
CA LEU A 86 5.05 10.12 3.48
C LEU A 86 6.56 9.94 3.20
N GLY A 87 6.93 9.62 1.96
CA GLY A 87 8.33 9.42 1.56
C GLY A 87 8.94 8.09 2.00
N VAL A 88 8.12 7.14 2.47
CA VAL A 88 8.58 5.79 2.84
C VAL A 88 8.48 4.84 1.65
N SER A 89 9.36 3.83 1.59
CA SER A 89 9.21 2.76 0.61
C SER A 89 7.98 1.91 0.95
N VAL A 90 7.26 1.52 -0.09
CA VAL A 90 6.06 0.67 0.03
C VAL A 90 6.38 -0.71 -0.50
N TRP A 91 6.40 -1.69 0.41
CA TRP A 91 6.51 -3.10 0.06
C TRP A 91 5.12 -3.70 -0.01
N ARG A 92 4.66 -4.05 -1.21
CA ARG A 92 3.29 -4.55 -1.42
C ARG A 92 3.29 -6.07 -1.53
N GLU A 93 2.44 -6.70 -0.73
CA GLU A 93 2.13 -8.12 -0.80
C GLU A 93 0.64 -8.35 -1.06
N ASP A 94 0.34 -9.29 -1.95
CA ASP A 94 -1.01 -9.80 -2.17
C ASP A 94 -1.24 -10.98 -1.24
N ALA A 95 -2.05 -10.77 -0.20
CA ALA A 95 -2.28 -11.76 0.84
C ALA A 95 -3.02 -13.01 0.33
N SER A 96 -3.68 -12.94 -0.84
CA SER A 96 -4.29 -14.12 -1.47
C SER A 96 -3.27 -15.08 -2.10
N ARG A 97 -2.08 -14.57 -2.42
CA ARG A 97 -0.99 -15.32 -3.07
C ARG A 97 0.19 -15.57 -2.14
N SER A 98 0.28 -14.82 -1.05
CA SER A 98 1.38 -14.91 -0.11
C SER A 98 1.28 -16.18 0.73
N ASP A 99 2.38 -16.93 0.77
CA ASP A 99 2.60 -17.99 1.73
C ASP A 99 3.17 -17.38 3.03
N GLY A 100 2.62 -17.74 4.19
CA GLY A 100 3.11 -17.24 5.47
C GLY A 100 4.56 -17.63 5.76
N ALA A 101 5.00 -18.79 5.26
CA ALA A 101 6.38 -19.24 5.39
C ALA A 101 7.35 -18.40 4.54
N VAL A 102 6.90 -17.89 3.39
CA VAL A 102 7.71 -17.01 2.54
C VAL A 102 7.76 -15.61 3.15
N PHE A 103 6.60 -15.09 3.57
CA PHE A 103 6.52 -13.76 4.19
C PHE A 103 7.36 -13.66 5.48
N GLY A 104 7.31 -14.68 6.33
CA GLY A 104 8.10 -14.78 7.57
C GLY A 104 9.57 -15.15 7.39
N GLY A 105 9.98 -15.47 6.16
CA GLY A 105 11.30 -15.97 5.85
C GLY A 105 11.39 -17.49 5.97
N THR A 106 12.17 -18.08 5.07
CA THR A 106 12.32 -19.53 4.93
C THR A 106 13.64 -20.00 5.53
N ASP A 107 13.62 -21.14 6.24
CA ASP A 107 14.81 -21.68 6.92
C ASP A 107 16.00 -21.82 5.96
N ARG A 108 17.18 -21.42 6.43
CA ARG A 108 18.44 -21.44 5.68
C ARG A 108 18.79 -22.80 5.05
N ARG A 109 18.23 -23.90 5.57
CA ARG A 109 18.39 -25.28 5.06
C ARG A 109 17.67 -25.50 3.73
N TRP A 110 16.67 -24.70 3.38
CA TRP A 110 15.96 -24.79 2.11
C TRP A 110 16.78 -24.20 0.97
N TYR A 111 16.73 -24.83 -0.21
CA TYR A 111 17.41 -24.31 -1.41
C TYR A 111 16.91 -22.92 -1.83
N SER A 112 15.65 -22.60 -1.51
CA SER A 112 15.03 -21.31 -1.75
C SER A 112 14.97 -20.43 -0.50
N ALA A 113 15.95 -20.55 0.40
CA ALA A 113 16.01 -19.74 1.61
C ALA A 113 16.01 -18.24 1.27
N GLU A 114 15.13 -17.50 1.94
CA GLU A 114 14.86 -16.09 1.74
C GLU A 114 14.53 -15.43 3.09
N PRO A 115 15.13 -14.28 3.43
CA PRO A 115 14.77 -13.52 4.63
C PRO A 115 13.31 -13.06 4.63
N CYS A 116 12.80 -12.68 5.80
CA CYS A 116 11.44 -12.18 5.90
C CYS A 116 11.21 -10.92 5.04
N HIS A 117 10.00 -10.78 4.51
CA HIS A 117 9.65 -9.70 3.60
C HIS A 117 9.79 -8.30 4.22
N PRO A 118 9.45 -8.06 5.50
CA PRO A 118 9.75 -6.77 6.15
C PRO A 118 11.24 -6.39 6.09
N PHE A 119 12.15 -7.36 6.18
CA PHE A 119 13.58 -7.09 6.03
C PHE A 119 13.98 -6.77 4.59
N LEU A 120 13.38 -7.47 3.61
CA LEU A 120 13.57 -7.16 2.20
C LEU A 120 13.07 -5.74 1.86
N ALA A 121 11.96 -5.32 2.48
CA ALA A 121 11.42 -3.97 2.36
C ALA A 121 12.39 -2.89 2.87
N ILE A 122 13.02 -3.14 4.03
CA ILE A 122 14.07 -2.29 4.59
C ILE A 122 15.25 -2.20 3.62
N GLY A 123 15.70 -3.34 3.11
CA GLY A 123 16.81 -3.42 2.17
C GLY A 123 16.58 -2.69 0.85
N GLN A 124 15.37 -2.81 0.29
CA GLN A 124 14.97 -2.10 -0.92
C GLN A 124 14.83 -0.59 -0.69
N GLY A 125 14.23 -0.21 0.45
CA GLY A 125 14.01 1.19 0.81
C GLY A 125 15.26 1.93 1.28
N LYS A 126 16.26 1.20 1.78
CA LYS A 126 17.47 1.73 2.45
C LYS A 126 17.15 2.63 3.66
N HIS A 127 16.04 2.36 4.35
CA HIS A 127 15.63 2.98 5.61
C HIS A 127 14.92 1.95 6.49
N ALA A 128 14.93 2.16 7.80
CA ALA A 128 14.43 1.16 8.77
C ALA A 128 12.92 1.23 9.02
N ASN A 129 12.22 2.24 8.48
CA ASN A 129 10.78 2.44 8.65
C ASN A 129 9.98 2.35 7.33
N PRO A 130 10.10 1.25 6.56
CA PRO A 130 9.24 1.04 5.41
C PRO A 130 7.80 0.77 5.81
N MET A 131 6.92 0.91 4.83
CA MET A 131 5.52 0.54 4.96
C MET A 131 5.27 -0.75 4.19
N VAL A 132 4.80 -1.78 4.89
CA VAL A 132 4.33 -3.03 4.29
C VAL A 132 2.83 -2.91 4.06
N LEU A 133 2.42 -3.06 2.80
CA LEU A 133 1.03 -3.06 2.35
C LEU A 133 0.56 -4.50 2.09
N LEU A 134 -0.37 -5.00 2.89
CA LEU A 134 -0.99 -6.32 2.75
C LEU A 134 -2.36 -6.18 2.06
N ASP A 135 -2.43 -6.50 0.78
CA ASP A 135 -3.66 -6.35 0.00
C ASP A 135 -4.55 -7.59 0.11
N GLU A 136 -5.86 -7.39 0.28
CA GLU A 136 -6.85 -8.48 0.39
C GLU A 136 -6.56 -9.49 1.51
N LEU A 137 -6.23 -8.99 2.71
CA LEU A 137 -5.85 -9.80 3.89
C LEU A 137 -6.88 -10.86 4.25
N GLU A 138 -8.15 -10.60 3.95
CA GLU A 138 -9.27 -11.50 4.19
C GLU A 138 -9.18 -12.81 3.40
N LYS A 139 -8.41 -12.84 2.29
CA LYS A 139 -8.25 -14.00 1.42
C LYS A 139 -7.13 -14.95 1.85
N ALA A 140 -6.30 -14.55 2.80
CA ALA A 140 -5.10 -15.31 3.20
C ALA A 140 -5.39 -16.62 3.95
N GLY A 141 -6.59 -16.80 4.51
CA GLY A 141 -6.95 -17.98 5.30
C GLY A 141 -7.43 -19.20 4.53
N THR A 142 -7.44 -19.15 3.19
CA THR A 142 -8.09 -20.17 2.36
C THR A 142 -7.22 -21.41 2.08
N ARG A 143 -5.95 -21.44 2.50
CA ARG A 143 -5.04 -22.58 2.30
C ARG A 143 -4.57 -23.14 3.64
N SER A 144 -4.73 -24.46 3.81
CA SER A 144 -4.40 -25.21 5.04
C SER A 144 -2.97 -25.75 5.07
N ASP A 145 -2.21 -25.56 4.00
CA ASP A 145 -1.15 -26.50 3.65
C ASP A 145 0.24 -26.00 4.12
N TYR A 146 0.36 -24.69 4.39
CA TYR A 146 1.53 -24.01 4.91
C TYR A 146 1.04 -22.89 5.85
N GLY A 147 1.77 -22.62 6.94
CA GLY A 147 1.34 -21.73 8.02
C GLY A 147 0.61 -20.48 7.52
N ARG A 148 -0.55 -20.18 8.11
CA ARG A 148 -1.41 -19.10 7.62
C ARG A 148 -0.62 -17.80 7.71
N LEU A 149 -0.68 -16.97 6.67
CA LEU A 149 -0.07 -15.63 6.69
C LEU A 149 -0.47 -14.86 7.96
N TRP A 150 -1.72 -15.03 8.40
CA TRP A 150 -2.24 -14.53 9.67
C TRP A 150 -1.35 -14.88 10.87
N ASP A 151 -0.98 -16.15 11.05
CA ASP A 151 -0.19 -16.58 12.20
C ASP A 151 1.20 -15.93 12.20
N CYS A 152 1.80 -15.81 11.01
CA CYS A 152 3.07 -15.12 10.82
C CYS A 152 2.98 -13.62 11.14
N LEU A 153 1.88 -12.97 10.72
CA LEU A 153 1.66 -11.54 10.95
C LEU A 153 1.59 -11.17 12.43
N LEU A 154 1.12 -12.04 13.31
CA LEU A 154 1.07 -11.76 14.75
C LEU A 154 2.45 -11.35 15.31
N GLY A 155 3.51 -12.05 14.90
CA GLY A 155 4.88 -11.74 15.34
C GLY A 155 5.41 -10.40 14.83
N PHE A 156 4.86 -9.89 13.73
CA PHE A 156 5.24 -8.59 13.18
C PHE A 156 4.42 -7.42 13.75
N LEU A 157 3.16 -7.68 14.12
CA LEU A 157 2.24 -6.69 14.65
C LEU A 157 2.42 -6.45 16.16
N GLU A 158 3.06 -7.38 16.87
CA GLU A 158 3.31 -7.29 18.31
C GLU A 158 4.67 -6.61 18.61
N PRO A 159 4.70 -5.49 19.36
CA PRO A 159 5.94 -4.78 19.69
C PRO A 159 7.00 -5.63 20.41
N GLU A 160 6.56 -6.55 21.29
CA GLU A 160 7.45 -7.42 22.05
C GLU A 160 8.21 -8.41 21.15
N THR A 161 7.57 -8.84 20.06
CA THR A 161 8.14 -9.81 19.12
C THR A 161 8.90 -9.09 17.98
N ASN A 162 8.36 -7.99 17.45
CA ASN A 162 8.91 -7.35 16.26
C ASN A 162 10.26 -6.65 16.48
N CYS A 163 10.58 -6.22 17.70
CA CYS A 163 11.88 -5.62 18.02
C CYS A 163 13.04 -6.63 18.06
N ARG A 164 12.73 -7.93 18.09
CA ARG A 164 13.71 -9.03 18.15
C ARG A 164 13.26 -10.24 17.32
N TYR A 165 12.76 -10.00 16.11
CA TYR A 165 12.21 -11.04 15.25
C TYR A 165 13.30 -12.04 14.82
N PRO A 166 13.19 -13.35 15.14
CA PRO A 166 14.21 -14.33 14.79
C PRO A 166 14.07 -14.77 13.32
N ASP A 167 14.86 -14.21 12.41
CA ASP A 167 14.76 -14.51 10.98
C ASP A 167 15.30 -15.93 10.66
N PRO A 168 14.48 -16.82 10.06
CA PRO A 168 14.89 -18.21 9.79
C PRO A 168 16.02 -18.35 8.74
N ALA A 169 16.13 -17.42 7.79
CA ALA A 169 17.12 -17.49 6.73
C ALA A 169 18.48 -16.96 7.20
N LEU A 170 18.47 -15.85 7.93
CA LEU A 170 19.66 -15.15 8.41
C LEU A 170 20.18 -15.75 9.72
N GLN A 171 19.33 -16.43 10.51
CA GLN A 171 19.66 -17.00 11.82
C GLN A 171 20.16 -15.92 12.81
N VAL A 172 19.58 -14.72 12.72
CA VAL A 172 19.81 -13.59 13.62
C VAL A 172 18.49 -12.91 13.96
N THR A 173 18.47 -12.16 15.06
CA THR A 173 17.32 -11.32 15.42
C THR A 173 17.34 -10.00 14.66
N LEU A 174 16.20 -9.61 14.11
CA LEU A 174 15.99 -8.34 13.42
C LEU A 174 15.13 -7.41 14.27
N ASP A 175 15.50 -6.13 14.32
CA ASP A 175 14.61 -5.09 14.85
C ASP A 175 13.73 -4.56 13.70
N LEU A 176 12.47 -4.95 13.72
CA LEU A 176 11.43 -4.54 12.77
C LEU A 176 10.42 -3.58 13.42
N SER A 177 10.72 -3.03 14.60
CA SER A 177 9.80 -2.19 15.39
C SER A 177 9.36 -0.91 14.67
N GLN A 178 10.16 -0.43 13.72
CA GLN A 178 9.88 0.79 12.96
C GLN A 178 9.06 0.54 11.68
N VAL A 179 8.89 -0.71 11.27
CA VAL A 179 8.10 -1.07 10.08
C VAL A 179 6.61 -0.78 10.33
N SER A 180 5.98 -0.09 9.39
CA SER A 180 4.54 0.23 9.44
C SER A 180 3.75 -0.80 8.64
N TYR A 181 2.64 -1.30 9.19
CA TYR A 181 1.81 -2.32 8.53
C TYR A 181 0.43 -1.78 8.19
N ILE A 182 0.11 -1.71 6.89
CA ILE A 182 -1.20 -1.29 6.39
C ILE A 182 -1.81 -2.46 5.63
N ALA A 183 -3.02 -2.86 5.99
CA ALA A 183 -3.75 -3.94 5.33
C ALA A 183 -5.04 -3.42 4.69
N THR A 184 -5.49 -4.09 3.64
CA THR A 184 -6.81 -3.87 3.03
C THR A 184 -7.65 -5.13 3.16
N ALA A 185 -8.96 -4.95 3.32
CA ALA A 185 -9.93 -6.04 3.25
C ALA A 185 -11.27 -5.57 2.67
N ASN A 186 -12.02 -6.48 2.04
CA ASN A 186 -13.40 -6.19 1.65
C ASN A 186 -14.41 -6.47 2.78
N SER A 187 -14.13 -7.45 3.64
CA SER A 187 -14.91 -7.74 4.85
C SER A 187 -14.00 -8.20 6.00
N LEU A 188 -14.47 -7.99 7.23
CA LEU A 188 -13.84 -8.52 8.44
C LEU A 188 -14.24 -9.96 8.75
N ASP A 189 -15.31 -10.48 8.13
CA ASP A 189 -15.91 -11.76 8.49
C ASP A 189 -14.93 -12.96 8.46
N PRO A 190 -14.07 -13.10 7.43
CA PRO A 190 -13.16 -14.23 7.39
C PRO A 190 -11.90 -14.01 8.25
N LEU A 191 -11.66 -12.81 8.78
CA LEU A 191 -10.46 -12.53 9.58
C LEU A 191 -10.62 -13.06 11.01
N PRO A 192 -9.64 -13.81 11.53
CA PRO A 192 -9.69 -14.34 12.88
C PRO A 192 -9.54 -13.19 13.90
N SER A 193 -10.22 -13.30 15.05
CA SER A 193 -10.17 -12.26 16.10
C SER A 193 -8.75 -11.87 16.52
N PRO A 194 -7.79 -12.80 16.73
CA PRO A 194 -6.41 -12.43 17.07
C PRO A 194 -5.75 -11.45 16.09
N ILE A 195 -6.07 -11.54 14.79
CA ILE A 195 -5.56 -10.60 13.79
C ILE A 195 -6.29 -9.28 13.86
N ARG A 196 -7.63 -9.32 13.92
CA ARG A 196 -8.46 -8.11 13.97
C ARG A 196 -8.08 -7.23 15.15
N ASP A 197 -7.82 -7.83 16.31
CA ASP A 197 -7.48 -7.12 17.55
C ASP A 197 -6.10 -6.44 17.50
N ARG A 198 -5.23 -6.82 16.57
CA ARG A 198 -3.91 -6.19 16.35
C ARG A 198 -3.95 -5.04 15.36
N PHE A 199 -5.06 -4.86 14.64
CA PHE A 199 -5.24 -3.76 13.70
C PHE A 199 -6.18 -2.71 14.24
N ARG A 200 -5.85 -1.43 14.02
CA ARG A 200 -6.85 -0.37 14.04
C ARG A 200 -7.68 -0.49 12.78
N VAL A 201 -8.96 -0.80 12.94
CA VAL A 201 -9.87 -0.96 11.80
C VAL A 201 -10.54 0.37 11.49
N ILE A 202 -10.53 0.77 10.22
CA ILE A 202 -11.30 1.92 9.73
C ILE A 202 -12.04 1.56 8.45
N THR A 203 -13.30 1.98 8.38
CA THR A 203 -14.09 1.83 7.17
C THR A 203 -13.60 2.82 6.10
N PHE A 204 -13.19 2.29 4.96
CA PHE A 204 -12.78 3.09 3.81
C PHE A 204 -14.00 3.39 2.93
N PRO A 205 -14.36 4.68 2.77
CA PRO A 205 -15.55 5.04 2.03
C PRO A 205 -15.41 4.75 0.54
N LYS A 206 -16.55 4.60 -0.12
CA LYS A 206 -16.65 4.57 -1.57
C LYS A 206 -17.22 5.90 -2.05
N PRO A 207 -16.69 6.48 -3.14
CA PRO A 207 -17.26 7.69 -3.72
C PRO A 207 -18.76 7.56 -4.04
N ALA A 208 -19.49 8.65 -3.90
CA ALA A 208 -20.83 8.82 -4.39
C ALA A 208 -20.85 9.58 -5.73
N ALA A 209 -21.98 9.57 -6.43
CA ALA A 209 -22.15 10.29 -7.69
C ALA A 209 -21.83 11.80 -7.56
N GLY A 210 -22.12 12.40 -6.40
CA GLY A 210 -21.81 13.80 -6.10
C GLY A 210 -20.32 14.12 -6.00
N ASP A 211 -19.46 13.12 -5.81
CA ASP A 211 -18.01 13.30 -5.69
C ASP A 211 -17.30 13.36 -7.05
N LEU A 212 -18.04 13.19 -8.15
CA LEU A 212 -17.48 13.10 -9.50
C LEU A 212 -16.59 14.30 -9.84
N ASP A 213 -17.09 15.50 -9.59
CA ASP A 213 -16.38 16.73 -9.95
C ASP A 213 -15.10 16.94 -9.14
N ALA A 214 -15.11 16.50 -7.88
CA ALA A 214 -13.92 16.53 -7.03
C ALA A 214 -12.88 15.48 -7.47
N LEU A 215 -13.32 14.34 -8.01
CA LEU A 215 -12.46 13.24 -8.43
C LEU A 215 -11.84 13.41 -9.81
N LEU A 216 -12.56 14.02 -10.74
CA LEU A 216 -12.12 14.17 -12.13
C LEU A 216 -10.72 14.81 -12.27
N PRO A 217 -10.39 15.93 -11.59
CA PRO A 217 -9.07 16.55 -11.70
C PRO A 217 -7.93 15.59 -11.34
N ALA A 218 -8.08 14.85 -10.25
CA ALA A 218 -7.06 13.90 -9.82
C ALA A 218 -6.92 12.70 -10.77
N VAL A 219 -8.04 12.16 -11.25
CA VAL A 219 -8.03 11.05 -12.23
C VAL A 219 -7.37 11.47 -13.54
N ILE A 220 -7.68 12.67 -14.02
CA ILE A 220 -7.12 13.24 -15.26
C ILE A 220 -5.62 13.48 -15.09
N ALA A 221 -5.20 14.08 -13.96
CA ALA A 221 -3.79 14.32 -13.67
C ALA A 221 -2.97 13.02 -13.59
N ASP A 222 -3.53 11.98 -12.97
CA ASP A 222 -2.90 10.65 -12.90
C ASP A 222 -2.74 10.01 -14.28
N LEU A 223 -3.80 10.01 -15.09
CA LEU A 223 -3.75 9.47 -16.46
C LEU A 223 -2.77 10.25 -17.34
N GLY A 224 -2.69 11.57 -17.17
CA GLY A 224 -1.69 12.40 -17.83
C GLY A 224 -0.25 11.99 -17.49
N ARG A 225 0.03 11.83 -16.19
CA ARG A 225 1.35 11.42 -15.69
C ARG A 225 1.77 10.06 -16.25
N GLU A 226 0.86 9.09 -16.30
CA GLU A 226 1.12 7.75 -16.85
C GLU A 226 1.40 7.75 -18.35
N ARG A 227 0.84 8.71 -19.08
CA ARG A 227 1.13 8.92 -20.51
C ARG A 227 2.39 9.75 -20.77
N GLY A 228 3.09 10.19 -19.72
CA GLY A 228 4.24 11.09 -19.84
C GLY A 228 3.88 12.50 -20.31
N LEU A 229 2.60 12.88 -20.21
CA LEU A 229 2.13 14.21 -20.57
C LEU A 229 2.37 15.16 -19.41
N ASP A 230 2.83 16.37 -19.72
CA ASP A 230 2.87 17.44 -18.74
C ASP A 230 1.42 17.85 -18.40
N HIS A 231 1.12 17.93 -17.10
CA HIS A 231 -0.20 18.25 -16.54
C HIS A 231 -0.87 19.48 -17.18
N ARG A 232 -0.09 20.45 -17.67
CA ARG A 232 -0.58 21.65 -18.35
C ARG A 232 -1.25 21.37 -19.70
N TRP A 233 -0.96 20.22 -20.31
CA TRP A 233 -1.48 19.81 -21.61
C TRP A 233 -2.69 18.89 -21.51
N VAL A 234 -3.07 18.48 -20.31
CA VAL A 234 -4.24 17.62 -20.12
C VAL A 234 -5.47 18.49 -19.92
N ILE A 235 -6.15 18.76 -21.04
CA ILE A 235 -7.35 19.59 -21.06
C ILE A 235 -8.45 18.91 -20.23
N PRO A 236 -9.13 19.63 -19.30
CA PRO A 236 -10.28 19.09 -18.57
C PRO A 236 -11.37 18.55 -19.50
N LEU A 237 -12.23 17.67 -18.97
CA LEU A 237 -13.40 17.20 -19.73
C LEU A 237 -14.36 18.37 -19.98
N ASP A 238 -14.93 18.44 -21.18
CA ASP A 238 -15.97 19.41 -21.51
C ASP A 238 -17.32 19.01 -20.90
N GLY A 239 -18.35 19.86 -21.07
CA GLY A 239 -19.68 19.60 -20.51
C GLY A 239 -20.37 18.35 -21.05
N VAL A 240 -20.07 17.94 -22.29
CA VAL A 240 -20.65 16.76 -22.94
C VAL A 240 -19.96 15.50 -22.41
N GLU A 241 -18.64 15.49 -22.38
CA GLU A 241 -17.83 14.41 -21.87
C GLU A 241 -18.07 14.18 -20.38
N ARG A 242 -18.15 15.27 -19.58
CA ARG A 242 -18.51 15.19 -18.16
C ARG A 242 -19.88 14.55 -17.97
N SER A 243 -20.87 14.98 -18.74
CA SER A 243 -22.22 14.41 -18.71
C SER A 243 -22.22 12.92 -19.09
N ALA A 244 -21.40 12.54 -20.07
CA ALA A 244 -21.24 11.15 -20.48
C ALA A 244 -20.62 10.31 -19.35
N VAL A 245 -19.57 10.80 -18.68
CA VAL A 245 -18.98 10.12 -17.52
C VAL A 245 -20.01 9.98 -16.40
N ALA A 246 -20.72 11.05 -16.05
CA ALA A 246 -21.74 11.03 -15.00
C ALA A 246 -22.86 10.01 -15.29
N ALA A 247 -23.32 9.92 -16.54
CA ALA A 247 -24.34 8.96 -16.94
C ALA A 247 -23.89 7.50 -16.78
N HIS A 248 -22.60 7.23 -17.01
CA HIS A 248 -22.01 5.88 -17.00
C HIS A 248 -21.29 5.52 -15.69
N TRP A 249 -21.06 6.46 -14.79
CA TRP A 249 -20.43 6.25 -13.48
C TRP A 249 -21.47 6.39 -12.35
N ARG A 250 -22.17 5.30 -12.05
CA ARG A 250 -23.24 5.27 -11.01
C ARG A 250 -22.89 4.49 -9.75
N ASP A 251 -21.86 3.66 -9.84
CA ASP A 251 -21.52 2.67 -8.81
C ASP A 251 -20.46 3.16 -7.82
N GLY A 252 -19.95 4.38 -7.96
CA GLY A 252 -18.90 4.93 -7.11
C GLY A 252 -17.51 4.32 -7.32
N SER A 253 -17.34 3.43 -8.31
CA SER A 253 -16.07 2.71 -8.51
C SER A 253 -15.02 3.61 -9.15
N VAL A 254 -13.95 3.92 -8.44
CA VAL A 254 -12.83 4.74 -8.96
C VAL A 254 -12.18 4.04 -10.16
N ARG A 255 -12.10 2.71 -10.15
CA ARG A 255 -11.60 1.91 -11.28
C ARG A 255 -12.47 2.10 -12.53
N ARG A 256 -13.79 2.18 -12.37
CA ARG A 256 -14.71 2.43 -13.50
C ARG A 256 -14.57 3.86 -14.00
N LEU A 257 -14.54 4.84 -13.09
CA LEU A 257 -14.33 6.25 -13.44
C LEU A 257 -13.08 6.42 -14.30
N ARG A 258 -11.95 5.88 -13.84
CA ARG A 258 -10.68 5.95 -14.54
C ARG A 258 -10.75 5.36 -15.96
N ARG A 259 -11.39 4.20 -16.15
CA ARG A 259 -11.60 3.59 -17.47
C ARG A 259 -12.45 4.45 -18.41
N LEU A 260 -13.49 5.11 -17.89
CA LEU A 260 -14.34 6.01 -18.68
C LEU A 260 -13.56 7.23 -19.14
N VAL A 261 -12.82 7.88 -18.23
CA VAL A 261 -11.99 9.04 -18.56
C VAL A 261 -10.89 8.66 -19.56
N GLU A 262 -10.22 7.53 -19.35
CA GLU A 262 -9.19 7.04 -20.26
C GLU A 262 -9.71 6.78 -21.68
N ALA A 263 -10.92 6.22 -21.81
CA ALA A 263 -11.56 6.01 -23.10
C ALA A 263 -11.85 7.33 -23.83
N ILE A 264 -12.32 8.35 -23.11
CA ILE A 264 -12.55 9.70 -23.67
C ILE A 264 -11.24 10.33 -24.12
N LEU A 265 -10.21 10.30 -23.27
CA LEU A 265 -8.91 10.87 -23.61
C LEU A 265 -8.30 10.16 -24.85
N ARG A 266 -8.46 8.85 -24.96
CA ARG A 266 -8.01 8.09 -26.13
C ARG A 266 -8.74 8.52 -27.41
N GLU A 267 -10.05 8.76 -27.34
CA GLU A 267 -10.83 9.23 -28.49
C GLU A 267 -10.42 10.65 -28.92
N ARG A 268 -10.09 11.54 -27.96
CA ARG A 268 -9.52 12.86 -28.25
C ARG A 268 -8.22 12.75 -29.04
N ASP A 269 -7.31 11.89 -28.59
CA ASP A 269 -6.01 11.68 -29.25
C ASP A 269 -6.18 11.18 -30.70
N LEU A 270 -7.12 10.25 -30.92
CA LEU A 270 -7.41 9.71 -32.26
C LEU A 270 -7.99 10.77 -33.22
N ARG A 271 -8.78 11.71 -32.71
CA ARG A 271 -9.34 12.81 -33.51
C ARG A 271 -8.32 13.91 -33.76
N ALA A 272 -7.46 14.20 -32.78
CA ALA A 272 -6.40 15.19 -32.91
C ALA A 272 -5.35 14.79 -33.96
N ALA A 273 -4.99 13.51 -34.04
CA ALA A 273 -4.02 13.00 -35.02
C ALA A 273 -4.53 12.95 -36.48
N ARG A 274 -5.83 13.23 -36.72
CA ARG A 274 -6.47 13.18 -38.04
C ARG A 274 -6.71 14.55 -38.68
N ASN A 275 -6.32 15.63 -37.99
CA ASN A 275 -6.34 17.01 -38.48
C ASN A 275 -4.91 17.54 -38.58
#